data_AF-A0A7L0S440-F1
#
_entry.id   AF-A0A7L0S440-F1
#
_cell.length_a   1.000
_cell.length_b   1.000
_cell.length_c   1.000
_cell.angle_alpha   90.00
_cell.angle_beta   90.00
_cell.angle_gamma   90.00
#
_symmetry.space_group_name_H-M   'P 1'
#
loop_
_entity.id
_entity.type
_entity.pdbx_description
1 polymer ?
#
loop_
_entity_poly.entity_id
_entity_poly.type
_entity_poly.pdbx_seq_one_letter_code
_entity_poly.pdbx_strand_id
1 'polypeptide(L)'
;AVGKSTFLRLLGATFPTWHLVTEPVAQWQKVPAGGTAEAPGGSTNLLQMMYQEPARWSFTFQSFSCLSRMKAMLEPPPEQLPGTPHPVQVFERSVYSDRY
;
A
#
# COMPACT_ATOMS: atom_id res chain seq x y z
N ALA A 1 13.48 -9.70 3.82
CA ALA A 1 13.08 -8.27 3.79
C ALA A 1 14.34 -7.42 3.71
N VAL A 2 14.39 -6.39 2.83
CA VAL A 2 15.60 -5.56 2.59
C VAL A 2 15.59 -4.22 3.36
N GLY A 3 14.59 -3.99 4.24
CA GLY A 3 14.57 -2.82 5.13
C GLY A 3 13.93 -1.54 4.58
N LYS A 4 13.20 -1.59 3.46
CA LYS A 4 12.55 -0.42 2.83
C LYS A 4 11.69 0.41 3.80
N SER A 5 10.81 -0.24 4.55
CA SER A 5 9.94 0.44 5.52
C SER A 5 10.73 1.01 6.72
N THR A 6 11.88 0.44 7.05
CA THR A 6 12.79 1.03 8.06
C THR A 6 13.47 2.29 7.52
N PHE A 7 13.91 2.28 6.27
CA PHE A 7 14.47 3.46 5.62
C PHE A 7 13.44 4.58 5.47
N LEU A 8 12.20 4.26 5.10
CA LEU A 8 11.11 5.26 5.06
C LEU A 8 10.86 5.90 6.42
N ARG A 9 10.87 5.13 7.51
CA ARG A 9 10.75 5.70 8.87
C ARG A 9 11.88 6.69 9.18
N LEU A 10 13.11 6.40 8.75
CA LEU A 10 14.24 7.32 8.90
C LEU A 10 14.02 8.61 8.08
N LEU A 11 13.55 8.49 6.83
CA LEU A 11 13.24 9.65 5.98
C LEU A 11 12.17 10.53 6.61
N GLY A 12 11.13 9.93 7.21
CA GLY A 12 10.05 10.69 7.86
C GLY A 12 10.52 11.44 9.10
N ALA A 13 11.45 10.85 9.86
CA ALA A 13 12.10 11.52 10.98
C ALA A 13 13.05 12.64 10.54
N THR A 14 13.71 12.48 9.39
CA THR A 14 14.68 13.45 8.86
C THR A 14 14.01 14.62 8.13
N PHE A 15 12.89 14.34 7.44
CA PHE A 15 12.16 15.30 6.61
C PHE A 15 10.66 15.29 6.97
N PRO A 16 10.25 15.98 8.04
CA PRO A 16 8.85 15.96 8.51
C PRO A 16 7.83 16.52 7.52
N THR A 17 8.28 17.32 6.55
CA THR A 17 7.42 17.90 5.52
C THR A 17 7.19 16.97 4.32
N TRP A 18 7.92 15.85 4.24
CA TRP A 18 7.80 14.90 3.14
C TRP A 18 6.57 14.01 3.33
N HIS A 19 5.88 13.74 2.23
CA HIS A 19 4.75 12.82 2.23
C HIS A 19 5.25 11.42 1.89
N LEU A 20 5.21 10.52 2.88
CA LEU A 20 5.67 9.15 2.72
C LEU A 20 4.48 8.20 2.66
N VAL A 21 4.40 7.42 1.58
CA VAL A 21 3.32 6.46 1.36
C VAL A 21 3.89 5.04 1.41
N THR A 22 3.51 4.28 2.44
CA THR A 22 3.96 2.89 2.65
C THR A 22 3.16 1.89 1.82
N GLU A 23 3.70 0.68 1.60
CA GLU A 23 2.95 -0.37 0.92
C GLU A 23 1.70 -0.75 1.73
N PRO A 24 0.51 -0.90 1.10
CA PRO A 24 -0.74 -1.21 1.78
C PRO A 24 -0.83 -2.70 2.20
N VAL A 25 0.23 -3.26 2.79
CA VAL A 25 0.33 -4.67 3.17
C VAL A 25 -0.80 -5.09 4.11
N ALA A 26 -1.22 -4.21 5.01
CA ALA A 26 -2.34 -4.46 5.92
C ALA A 26 -3.66 -4.70 5.16
N GLN A 27 -3.88 -4.01 4.04
CA GLN A 27 -5.06 -4.20 3.19
C GLN A 27 -5.04 -5.58 2.52
N TRP A 28 -3.85 -6.10 2.18
CA TRP A 28 -3.70 -7.43 1.57
C TRP A 28 -3.89 -8.57 2.58
N GLN A 29 -3.63 -8.31 3.86
CA GLN A 29 -3.81 -9.29 4.93
C GLN A 29 -5.25 -9.31 5.49
N LYS A 30 -6.00 -8.22 5.31
CA LYS A 30 -7.35 -8.03 5.87
C LYS A 30 -8.34 -7.57 4.79
N VAL A 31 -8.52 -8.40 3.77
CA VAL A 31 -9.53 -8.15 2.73
C VAL A 31 -10.92 -8.50 3.31
N PRO A 32 -11.90 -7.59 3.31
CA PRO A 32 -13.26 -7.89 3.77
C PRO A 32 -13.86 -9.05 2.96
N ALA A 33 -14.42 -10.08 3.63
CA ALA A 33 -14.96 -11.26 2.95
C ALA A 33 -16.36 -11.06 2.31
N GLY A 34 -16.88 -9.83 2.28
CA GLY A 34 -18.13 -9.48 1.63
C GLY A 34 -17.96 -8.24 0.76
N GLY A 35 -18.56 -8.23 -0.43
CA GLY A 35 -18.51 -7.12 -1.39
C GLY A 35 -19.16 -5.81 -0.94
N THR A 36 -19.51 -5.67 0.34
CA THR A 36 -20.01 -4.45 0.97
C THR A 36 -19.55 -4.44 2.42
N ALA A 37 -19.26 -3.24 2.94
CA ALA A 37 -18.58 -2.99 4.21
C ALA A 37 -19.31 -3.46 5.49
N GLU A 38 -20.40 -4.23 5.39
CA GLU A 38 -21.29 -4.56 6.52
C GLU A 38 -21.82 -6.01 6.50
N ALA A 39 -21.05 -6.98 6.00
CA ALA A 39 -21.35 -8.39 6.24
C ALA A 39 -20.56 -8.92 7.45
N PRO A 40 -21.15 -9.72 8.37
CA PRO A 40 -20.44 -10.31 9.53
C PRO A 40 -19.35 -11.35 9.17
N GLY A 41 -18.92 -11.40 7.91
CA GLY A 41 -17.90 -12.32 7.42
C GLY A 41 -16.50 -11.79 7.75
N GLY A 42 -15.68 -12.63 8.37
CA GLY A 42 -14.32 -12.30 8.80
C GLY A 42 -13.41 -11.77 7.68
N SER A 43 -12.22 -11.29 8.04
CA SER A 43 -11.24 -10.81 7.06
C SER A 43 -10.43 -11.96 6.44
N THR A 44 -10.19 -11.89 5.14
CA THR A 44 -9.38 -12.87 4.38
C THR A 44 -7.97 -12.33 4.15
N ASN A 45 -6.96 -13.19 4.34
CA ASN A 45 -5.56 -12.86 4.09
C ASN A 45 -5.14 -13.28 2.68
N LEU A 46 -5.32 -12.39 1.70
CA LEU A 46 -5.01 -12.65 0.30
C LEU A 46 -3.51 -12.84 0.06
N LEU A 47 -2.66 -12.14 0.82
CA LEU A 47 -1.21 -12.32 0.76
C LEU A 47 -0.82 -13.76 1.13
N GLN A 48 -1.42 -14.31 2.19
CA GLN A 48 -1.20 -15.69 2.59
C GLN A 48 -1.73 -16.68 1.56
N MET A 49 -2.91 -16.43 0.97
CA MET A 49 -3.48 -17.30 -0.08
C MET A 49 -2.60 -17.36 -1.33
N MET A 50 -1.97 -16.24 -1.70
CA MET A 50 -0.98 -16.19 -2.78
C MET A 50 0.23 -17.08 -2.49
N TYR A 51 0.74 -17.07 -1.26
CA TYR A 51 1.87 -17.94 -0.87
C TYR A 51 1.47 -19.43 -0.77
N GLN A 52 0.23 -19.73 -0.40
CA GLN A 52 -0.25 -21.11 -0.25
C GLN A 52 -0.57 -21.77 -1.59
N GLU A 53 -1.28 -21.07 -2.49
CA GLU A 53 -1.70 -21.61 -3.78
C GLU A 53 -1.51 -20.57 -4.89
N PRO A 54 -0.26 -20.34 -5.33
CA PRO A 54 0.06 -19.28 -6.30
C PRO A 54 -0.65 -19.46 -7.64
N ALA A 55 -0.79 -20.70 -8.12
CA ALA A 55 -1.50 -20.98 -9.38
C ALA A 55 -2.96 -20.47 -9.38
N ARG A 56 -3.60 -20.42 -8.21
CA ARG A 56 -4.96 -19.93 -8.03
C ARG A 56 -5.01 -18.43 -7.75
N TRP A 57 -4.11 -17.93 -6.91
CA TRP A 57 -4.24 -16.59 -6.30
C TRP A 57 -3.24 -15.55 -6.80
N SER A 58 -2.22 -15.92 -7.58
CA SER A 58 -1.24 -14.95 -8.08
C SER A 58 -1.89 -13.84 -8.90
N PHE A 59 -2.74 -14.15 -9.88
CA PHE A 59 -3.41 -13.13 -10.69
C PHE A 59 -4.26 -12.16 -9.84
N THR A 60 -5.04 -12.71 -8.92
CA THR A 60 -5.91 -11.93 -8.02
C THR A 60 -5.10 -11.04 -7.10
N PHE A 61 -4.06 -11.58 -6.46
CA PHE A 61 -3.18 -10.82 -5.57
C PHE A 61 -2.44 -9.72 -6.32
N GLN A 62 -1.87 -10.03 -7.48
CA GLN A 62 -1.07 -9.11 -8.29
C GLN A 62 -1.93 -7.96 -8.86
N SER A 63 -3.19 -8.25 -9.21
CA SER A 63 -4.16 -7.21 -9.61
C SER A 63 -4.55 -6.33 -8.42
N PHE A 64 -4.80 -6.92 -7.26
CA PHE A 64 -5.18 -6.20 -6.05
C PHE A 64 -4.04 -5.35 -5.46
N SER A 65 -2.80 -5.86 -5.47
CA SER A 65 -1.61 -5.14 -5.02
C SER A 65 -1.35 -3.91 -5.88
N CYS A 66 -1.44 -4.06 -7.20
CA CYS A 66 -1.30 -2.97 -8.16
C CYS A 66 -2.37 -1.88 -7.95
N LEU A 67 -3.65 -2.27 -7.88
CA LEU A 67 -4.75 -1.33 -7.70
C LEU A 67 -4.69 -0.61 -6.35
N SER A 68 -4.40 -1.32 -5.26
CA SER A 68 -4.26 -0.70 -3.93
C SER A 68 -3.08 0.29 -3.87
N ARG A 69 -1.97 0.00 -4.55
CA ARG A 69 -0.85 0.94 -4.67
C ARG A 69 -1.22 2.16 -5.50
N MET A 70 -1.87 1.96 -6.66
CA MET A 70 -2.37 3.07 -7.49
C MET A 70 -3.33 3.97 -6.73
N LYS A 71 -4.26 3.39 -5.95
CA LYS A 71 -5.17 4.16 -5.10
C LYS A 71 -4.40 5.03 -4.09
N ALA A 72 -3.43 4.46 -3.38
CA ALA A 72 -2.59 5.20 -2.43
C ALA A 72 -1.74 6.30 -3.10
N MET A 73 -1.35 6.12 -4.37
CA MET A 73 -0.64 7.14 -5.15
C MET A 73 -1.55 8.30 -5.61
N LEU A 74 -2.84 8.03 -5.80
CA LEU A 74 -3.83 9.02 -6.24
C LEU A 74 -4.50 9.75 -5.08
N GLU A 75 -4.36 9.27 -3.84
CA GLU A 75 -4.87 9.96 -2.66
C GLU A 75 -4.15 11.31 -2.49
N PRO A 76 -4.90 12.41 -2.28
CA PRO A 76 -4.30 13.72 -2.12
C PRO A 76 -3.42 13.73 -0.87
N PRO A 77 -2.23 14.37 -0.91
CA PRO A 77 -1.44 14.59 0.28
C PRO A 77 -2.26 15.33 1.35
N PRO A 78 -2.00 15.08 2.65
CA PRO A 78 -2.65 15.82 3.72
C PRO A 78 -2.43 17.33 3.54
N GLU A 79 -3.47 18.12 3.83
CA GLU A 79 -3.42 19.57 3.66
C GLU A 79 -2.21 20.16 4.37
N GLN A 80 -1.38 20.87 3.61
CA GLN A 80 -0.25 21.60 4.15
C GLN A 80 -0.65 23.04 4.43
N LEU A 81 0.01 23.65 5.42
CA LEU A 81 -0.18 25.06 5.73
C LEU A 81 0.07 25.93 4.48
N PRO A 82 -0.77 26.95 4.22
CA PRO A 82 -0.59 27.86 3.09
C PRO A 82 0.83 28.46 3.07
N GLY A 83 1.50 28.39 1.92
CA GLY A 83 2.86 28.94 1.74
C GLY A 83 4.01 27.97 2.00
N THR A 84 3.73 26.70 2.29
CA THR A 84 4.78 25.66 2.35
C THR A 84 5.13 25.19 0.93
N PRO A 85 6.43 25.08 0.58
CA PRO A 85 6.86 24.60 -0.72
C PRO A 85 6.44 23.14 -0.93
N HIS A 86 6.17 22.79 -2.19
CA HIS A 86 5.72 21.47 -2.63
C HIS A 86 6.49 20.33 -1.92
N PRO A 87 5.79 19.41 -1.25
CA PRO A 87 6.43 18.34 -0.51
C PRO A 87 6.96 17.29 -1.49
N VAL A 88 8.14 16.76 -1.19
CA VAL A 88 8.61 15.54 -1.83
C VAL A 88 7.67 14.41 -1.41
N GLN A 89 7.15 13.68 -2.40
CA GLN A 89 6.35 12.48 -2.17
C GLN A 89 7.18 11.23 -2.47
N VAL A 90 7.28 10.32 -1.50
CA VAL A 90 8.05 9.09 -1.62
C VAL A 90 7.11 7.91 -1.42
N PHE A 91 7.13 6.98 -2.37
CA PHE A 91 6.33 5.76 -2.33
C PHE A 91 7.19 4.55 -2.02
N GLU A 92 6.71 3.67 -1.14
CA GLU A 92 7.30 2.36 -0.95
C GLU A 92 6.95 1.46 -2.15
N ARG A 93 7.94 1.27 -3.03
CA ARG A 93 7.77 0.68 -4.38
C ARG A 93 6.91 1.53 -5.32
N SER A 94 6.76 1.07 -6.55
CA SER A 94 5.96 1.71 -7.60
C SER A 94 5.13 0.67 -8.34
N VAL A 95 4.19 1.10 -9.19
CA VAL A 95 3.42 0.20 -10.07
C VAL A 95 4.35 -0.63 -10.97
N TYR A 96 5.51 -0.08 -11.33
CA TYR A 96 6.50 -0.77 -12.16
C TYR A 96 7.05 -2.01 -11.46
N SER A 97 7.26 -1.94 -10.15
CA SER A 97 7.77 -3.07 -9.35
C SER A 97 6.74 -4.21 -9.14
N ASP A 98 5.45 -4.01 -9.45
CA ASP A 98 4.48 -5.12 -9.47
C ASP A 98 4.53 -5.89 -10.79
N ARG A 99 4.98 -5.24 -11.87
CA ARG A 99 4.96 -5.79 -13.23
C ARG A 99 6.30 -6.37 -13.69
N TYR A 100 7.41 -5.75 -13.29
CA TYR A 100 8.77 -6.08 -13.69
C TYR A 100 9.59 -6.50 -12.46
#